data_AF-A0A7L4P4X5-F1
#
_entry.id   AF-A0A7L4P4X5-F1
#
_cell.length_a   1.000
_cell.length_b   1.000
_cell.length_c   1.000
_cell.angle_alpha   90.00
_cell.angle_beta   90.00
_cell.angle_gamma   90.00
#
_symmetry.space_group_name_H-M   'P 1'
#
loop_
_entity.id
_entity.type
_entity.pdbx_description
1 polymer ?
#
loop_
_entity_poly.entity_id
_entity_poly.type
_entity_poly.pdbx_seq_one_letter_code
_entity_poly.pdbx_strand_id
1 'polypeptide(L)' 'MGLFSGLKKKSLLDKGKNAGNNGDHEEALKYFNQVLEMDPENVDALFNKGCAFINFDRQRRLWNVLKRFYH' A
#
# COMPACT_ATOMS: atom_id res chain seq x y z
N MET A 1 -18.23 17.20 -13.19
CA MET A 1 -16.90 16.57 -13.19
C MET A 1 -16.61 15.66 -11.97
N GLY A 2 -17.58 15.32 -11.10
CA GLY A 2 -17.31 14.59 -9.85
C GLY A 2 -17.33 13.06 -9.89
N LEU A 3 -17.95 12.42 -10.89
CA LEU A 3 -18.10 10.96 -10.94
C LEU A 3 -16.81 10.21 -11.33
N PHE A 4 -15.98 10.80 -12.19
CA PHE A 4 -14.76 10.17 -12.69
C PHE A 4 -13.65 10.11 -11.64
N SER A 5 -13.60 11.05 -10.69
CA SER A 5 -12.59 11.04 -9.63
C SER A 5 -12.86 9.93 -8.61
N GLY A 6 -14.13 9.66 -8.27
CA GLY A 6 -14.51 8.58 -7.37
C GLY A 6 -14.17 7.19 -7.91
N LEU A 7 -14.49 6.93 -9.18
CA LEU A 7 -14.14 5.66 -9.85
C LEU A 7 -12.63 5.43 -9.92
N LYS A 8 -11.87 6.49 -10.21
CA LYS A 8 -10.40 6.42 -10.24
C LYS A 8 -9.82 6.09 -8.86
N LYS A 9 -10.28 6.76 -7.79
CA LYS A 9 -9.85 6.46 -6.41
C LYS A 9 -10.13 5.01 -6.03
N LYS A 10 -11.33 4.51 -6.33
CA LYS A 10 -11.72 3.13 -6.06
C LYS A 10 -10.84 2.13 -6.81
N SER A 11 -10.59 2.36 -8.10
CA SER A 11 -9.70 1.50 -8.89
C SER A 11 -8.27 1.47 -8.34
N LEU A 12 -7.73 2.61 -7.90
CA LEU A 12 -6.41 2.68 -7.28
C LEU A 12 -6.36 1.93 -5.93
N LEU A 13 -7.41 2.05 -5.10
CA LEU A 13 -7.53 1.28 -3.86
C LEU A 13 -7.51 -0.23 -4.12
N ASP A 14 -8.26 -0.69 -5.12
CA ASP A 14 -8.33 -2.12 -5.46
C ASP A 14 -6.99 -2.63 -5.99
N LYS A 15 -6.29 -1.85 -6.82
CA LYS A 15 -4.92 -2.17 -7.26
C LYS A 15 -3.94 -2.25 -6.09
N GLY A 16 -4.00 -1.28 -5.16
CA GLY A 16 -3.15 -1.27 -3.97
C GLY A 16 -3.39 -2.48 -3.08
N LYS A 17 -4.65 -2.89 -2.89
CA LYS A 17 -5.00 -4.11 -2.14
C LYS A 17 -4.45 -5.37 -2.80
N ASN A 18 -4.61 -5.49 -4.12
CA ASN A 18 -4.09 -6.63 -4.86
C ASN A 18 -2.56 -6.72 -4.80
N ALA A 19 -1.85 -5.60 -4.99
CA ALA A 19 -0.39 -5.54 -4.83
C ALA A 19 0.04 -5.92 -3.41
N GLY A 20 -0.68 -5.44 -2.39
CA GLY A 20 -0.43 -5.78 -0.99
C GLY A 20 -0.56 -7.28 -0.71
N ASN A 21 -1.57 -7.93 -1.30
CA ASN A 21 -1.80 -9.37 -1.20
C ASN A 21 -0.75 -10.20 -1.96
N ASN A 22 -0.21 -9.68 -3.05
CA ASN A 22 0.86 -10.32 -3.81
C ASN A 22 2.23 -10.25 -3.11
N GLY A 23 2.34 -9.48 -2.02
CA GLY A 23 3.59 -9.24 -1.31
C GLY A 23 4.36 -8.01 -1.80
N ASP A 24 3.87 -7.35 -2.85
CA ASP A 24 4.44 -6.15 -3.45
C ASP A 24 4.07 -4.90 -2.63
N HIS A 25 4.51 -4.87 -1.38
CA HIS A 25 4.12 -3.83 -0.42
C HIS A 25 4.56 -2.43 -0.85
N GLU A 26 5.68 -2.27 -1.56
CA GLU A 26 6.11 -0.98 -2.11
C GLU A 26 5.15 -0.44 -3.18
N GLU A 27 4.66 -1.31 -4.07
CA GLU A 27 3.73 -0.90 -5.12
C GLU A 27 2.35 -0.57 -4.53
N ALA A 28 1.91 -1.34 -3.53
CA ALA A 28 0.71 -1.04 -2.76
C ALA A 28 0.76 0.37 -2.15
N LEU A 29 1.90 0.74 -1.53
CA LEU A 29 2.09 2.08 -0.96
C LEU A 29 2.01 3.19 -2.02
N LYS A 30 2.52 2.97 -3.24
CA LYS A 30 2.40 3.93 -4.35
C LYS A 30 0.94 4.17 -4.73
N TYR A 31 0.13 3.12 -4.87
CA TYR A 31 -1.28 3.25 -5.19
C TYR A 31 -2.06 4.00 -4.08
N PHE A 32 -1.80 3.68 -2.80
CA PHE A 32 -2.45 4.40 -1.70
C PHE A 32 -2.02 5.87 -1.62
N ASN A 33 -0.75 6.19 -1.89
CA ASN A 33 -0.30 7.58 -1.95
C ASN A 33 -1.01 8.36 -3.06
N GLN A 34 -1.22 7.77 -4.23
CA GLN A 34 -1.97 8.43 -5.32
C GLN A 34 -3.42 8.73 -4.92
N VAL A 35 -4.06 7.84 -4.14
CA VAL A 35 -5.40 8.11 -3.61
C VAL A 35 -5.38 9.25 -2.60
N LEU A 36 -4.37 9.29 -1.73
CA LEU A 36 -4.20 10.36 -0.74
C LEU A 36 -3.81 11.71 -1.33
N GLU A 37 -3.12 11.75 -2.48
CA GLU A 37 -2.88 12.98 -3.23
C GLU A 37 -4.17 13.58 -3.80
N MET A 38 -5.13 12.72 -4.16
CA MET A 38 -6.45 13.14 -4.64
C MET A 38 -7.43 13.44 -3.51
N ASP A 39 -7.30 12.74 -2.39
CA ASP A 39 -8.21 12.75 -1.25
C ASP A 39 -7.41 12.43 0.04
N PRO A 40 -6.80 13.46 0.65
CA PRO A 40 -5.93 13.26 1.82
C PRO A 40 -6.63 12.65 3.04
N GLU A 41 -7.96 12.81 3.13
CA GLU A 41 -8.78 12.31 4.24
C GLU A 41 -9.41 10.93 3.93
N ASN A 42 -8.99 10.29 2.84
CA ASN A 42 -9.51 8.99 2.46
C ASN A 42 -9.12 7.90 3.48
N VAL A 43 -10.06 7.59 4.37
CA VAL A 43 -9.87 6.64 5.48
C VAL A 43 -9.45 5.26 4.97
N ASP A 44 -10.02 4.78 3.86
CA ASP A 44 -9.65 3.49 3.26
C ASP A 44 -8.18 3.49 2.81
N ALA A 45 -7.71 4.55 2.16
CA ALA A 45 -6.33 4.65 1.71
C ALA A 45 -5.36 4.76 2.90
N LEU A 46 -5.70 5.55 3.93
CA LEU A 46 -4.90 5.65 5.16
C LEU A 46 -4.77 4.31 5.88
N PHE A 47 -5.90 3.60 6.05
CA PHE A 47 -5.94 2.30 6.68
C PHE A 47 -5.10 1.27 5.92
N ASN A 48 -5.32 1.15 4.61
CA ASN A 48 -4.59 0.18 3.80
C ASN A 48 -3.10 0.52 3.66
N LYS A 49 -2.73 1.81 3.64
CA LYS A 49 -1.34 2.26 3.70
C LYS A 49 -0.66 1.85 4.99
N GLY A 50 -1.34 2.00 6.13
CA GLY A 50 -0.84 1.53 7.42
C GLY A 50 -0.56 0.02 7.43
N CYS A 51 -1.52 -0.78 6.95
CA CYS A 51 -1.36 -2.23 6.81
C CYS A 51 -0.17 -2.60 5.90
N ALA A 52 -0.05 -1.94 4.75
CA ALA A 52 1.05 -2.17 3.82
C ALA A 52 2.42 -1.82 4.44
N PHE A 53 2.50 -0.74 5.22
CA PHE A 53 3.74 -0.33 5.89
C PHE A 53 4.17 -1.33 6.96
N ILE A 54 3.23 -1.83 7.78
CA ILE A 54 3.52 -2.84 8.81
C ILE A 54 4.04 -4.12 8.14
N ASN A 55 3.41 -4.56 7.06
CA ASN A 55 3.83 -5.75 6.34
C ASN A 55 5.21 -5.56 5.68
N PHE A 56 5.47 -4.37 5.10
CA PHE A 56 6.78 -4.03 4.53
C PHE A 56 7.89 -4.04 5.58
N ASP A 57 7.68 -3.38 6.72
CA ASP A 57 8.69 -3.38 7.79
C ASP A 57 8.91 -4.78 8.37
N ARG A 58 7.84 -5.58 8.49
CA ARG A 58 7.94 -6.98 8.91
C ARG A 58 8.78 -7.81 7.94
N GLN A 59 8.54 -7.68 6.63
CA GLN A 59 9.37 -8.37 5.62
C GLN A 59 10.82 -7.91 5.70
N ARG A 60 11.07 -6.60 5.80
CA ARG A 60 12.42 -6.04 5.88
C ARG A 60 13.17 -6.52 7.12
N ARG A 61 12.50 -6.56 8.27
CA ARG A 61 13.06 -7.08 9.52
C ARG A 61 13.37 -8.58 9.40
N LEU A 62 12.45 -9.36 8.85
CA LEU A 62 12.66 -10.80 8.62
C LEU A 62 13.86 -11.04 7.69
N TRP A 63 13.94 -10.30 6.59
CA TRP A 63 15.05 -10.39 5.63
C TRP A 63 16.40 -10.05 6.29
N ASN A 64 16.46 -9.00 7.10
CA ASN A 64 17.65 -8.64 7.85
C ASN A 64 18.09 -9.72 8.86
N VAL A 65 17.13 -10.36 9.53
CA VAL A 65 17.42 -11.46 10.45
C VAL A 65 17.98 -12.66 9.69
N LEU A 66 17.32 -13.08 8.60
CA LEU A 66 17.78 -14.19 7.76
C LEU A 66 19.17 -13.92 7.19
N LYS A 67 19.42 -12.71 6.67
CA LYS A 67 20.72 -12.31 6.15
C LYS A 67 21.84 -12.44 7.18
N ARG A 68 21.55 -12.24 8.47
CA ARG A 68 22.52 -12.40 9.56
C ARG A 68 22.79 -13.87 9.93
N PHE A 69 21.85 -14.79 9.65
CA PHE A 69 22.01 -16.22 9.91
C PHE A 69 22.73 -16.98 8.79
N TYR A 70 22.67 -16.49 7.55
CA TYR A 70 23.32 -17.11 6.40
C TYR A 70 24.69 -16.48 6.06
N HIS A 71 25.29 -15.76 7.00
CA HIS A 71 26.62 -15.15 6.89
C HIS A 71 27.54 -15.68 7.98
#